data_AF-A0A1I8ASE8-F1
#
_entry.id   AF-A0A1I8ASE8-F1
#
_cell.length_a   1.000
_cell.length_b   1.000
_cell.length_c   1.000
_cell.angle_alpha   90.00
_cell.angle_beta   90.00
_cell.angle_gamma   90.00
#
_symmetry.space_group_name_H-M   'P 1'
#
loop_
_entity.id
_entity.type
_entity.pdbx_description
1 polymer ?
#
loop_
_entity_poly.entity_id
_entity_poly.type
_entity_poly.pdbx_seq_one_letter_code
_entity_poly.pdbx_strand_id
1 'polypeptide(L)'
;MFVRCALFGLCFAAIASSSKVQKFIPNSDWDACFAFVQNASRTDQFGFASLEECFQVAKTMTMGGKICTGPFDNVVPKPKKGSDLHPGQTCAELTCPEKTHHCVQGMVAVCCNKENEKLKEQGLSDKCPNGAKAAGVGKGKEFHALAGKTCDDLICGKSEKCIQVNKFFAKCCGAK
;
A
#
# COMPACT_ATOMS: atom_id res chain seq x y z
N MET A 1 55.83 34.47 -34.99
CA MET A 1 54.37 34.34 -35.20
C MET A 1 53.97 32.95 -34.70
N PHE A 2 53.63 32.82 -33.42
CA PHE A 2 53.10 31.58 -32.84
C PHE A 2 51.96 31.98 -31.92
N VAL A 3 50.75 31.97 -32.46
CA VAL A 3 49.52 32.21 -31.72
C VAL A 3 49.14 30.86 -31.09
N ARG A 4 49.41 30.71 -29.79
CA ARG A 4 48.87 29.60 -28.98
C ARG A 4 47.47 30.01 -28.50
N CYS A 5 46.44 29.55 -29.20
CA CYS A 5 45.06 29.57 -28.69
C CYS A 5 44.92 28.50 -27.60
N ALA A 6 44.90 28.94 -26.34
CA ALA A 6 44.47 28.11 -25.21
C ALA A 6 42.93 28.09 -25.20
N LEU A 7 42.34 27.06 -25.81
CA LEU A 7 40.93 26.73 -25.68
C LEU A 7 40.69 26.04 -24.34
N PHE A 8 40.34 26.83 -23.32
CA PHE A 8 39.76 26.35 -22.07
C PHE A 8 38.33 25.86 -22.36
N GLY A 9 38.21 24.59 -22.75
CA GLY A 9 36.94 23.90 -22.90
C GLY A 9 36.33 23.59 -21.53
N LEU A 10 35.51 24.50 -21.02
CA LEU A 10 34.56 24.22 -19.94
C LEU A 10 33.51 23.24 -20.46
N CYS A 11 33.75 21.94 -20.28
CA CYS A 11 32.70 20.92 -20.37
C CYS A 11 31.71 21.14 -19.23
N PHE A 12 30.66 21.92 -19.48
CA PHE A 12 29.44 21.88 -18.67
C PHE A 12 28.79 20.52 -18.89
N ALA A 13 29.14 19.54 -18.06
CA ALA A 13 28.37 18.32 -17.93
C ALA A 13 26.98 18.72 -17.40
N ALA A 14 26.00 18.80 -18.29
CA ALA A 14 24.61 18.93 -17.92
C ALA A 14 24.22 17.69 -17.11
N ILE A 15 24.19 17.83 -15.78
CA ILE A 15 23.65 16.80 -14.89
C ILE A 15 22.15 16.77 -15.17
N ALA A 16 21.73 15.81 -16.00
CA ALA A 16 20.32 15.51 -16.22
C ALA A 16 19.72 15.10 -14.87
N SER A 17 19.10 16.04 -14.17
CA SER A 17 18.37 15.76 -12.94
C SER A 17 17.10 15.01 -13.32
N SER A 18 17.16 13.68 -13.32
CA SER A 18 15.97 12.86 -13.49
C SER A 18 15.06 13.11 -12.29
N SER A 19 14.02 13.93 -12.47
CA SER A 19 13.05 14.20 -11.42
C SER A 19 12.37 12.88 -11.05
N LYS A 20 12.51 12.47 -9.78
CA LYS A 20 11.78 11.33 -9.23
C LYS A 20 10.29 11.66 -9.27
N VAL A 21 9.49 10.82 -9.92
CA VAL A 21 8.04 10.99 -10.00
C VAL A 21 7.37 9.93 -9.14
N GLN A 22 6.50 10.34 -8.23
CA GLN A 22 5.68 9.41 -7.48
C GLN A 22 4.45 9.00 -8.30
N LYS A 23 4.19 7.70 -8.35
CA LYS A 23 3.05 7.07 -9.03
C LYS A 23 2.34 6.13 -8.07
N PHE A 24 1.13 5.73 -8.41
CA PHE A 24 0.29 4.90 -7.55
C PHE A 24 -0.22 3.66 -8.28
N ILE A 25 -0.21 2.51 -7.62
CA ILE A 25 -0.71 1.25 -8.16
C ILE A 25 -1.70 0.60 -7.18
N PRO A 26 -2.86 0.09 -7.64
CA PRO A 26 -3.77 -0.65 -6.80
C PRO A 26 -3.11 -1.93 -6.28
N ASN A 27 -3.26 -2.18 -4.99
CA ASN A 27 -2.85 -3.40 -4.34
C ASN A 27 -4.09 -4.14 -3.83
N SER A 28 -4.43 -5.23 -4.51
CA SER A 28 -5.64 -6.00 -4.24
C SER A 28 -5.59 -6.79 -2.94
N ASP A 29 -4.41 -7.09 -2.40
CA ASP A 29 -4.28 -7.77 -1.10
C ASP A 29 -4.68 -6.82 0.03
N TRP A 30 -4.24 -5.57 -0.05
CA TRP A 30 -4.47 -4.59 1.00
C TRP A 30 -5.73 -3.75 0.79
N ASP A 31 -6.37 -3.86 -0.39
CA ASP A 31 -7.45 -2.97 -0.83
C ASP A 31 -7.06 -1.50 -0.63
N ALA A 32 -5.90 -1.17 -1.21
CA ALA A 32 -5.24 0.10 -1.03
C ALA A 32 -4.45 0.48 -2.28
N CYS A 33 -4.14 1.75 -2.43
CA CYS A 33 -3.26 2.25 -3.48
C CYS A 33 -1.87 2.49 -2.92
N PHE A 34 -0.88 1.78 -3.46
CA PHE A 34 0.52 1.89 -3.03
C PHE A 34 1.26 2.86 -3.93
N ALA A 35 1.95 3.82 -3.31
CA ALA A 35 2.90 4.66 -3.98
C ALA A 35 4.15 3.85 -4.38
N PHE A 36 4.77 4.29 -5.47
CA PHE A 36 6.12 3.92 -5.84
C PHE A 36 6.79 5.10 -6.55
N VAL A 37 8.12 5.13 -6.50
CA VAL A 37 8.91 6.12 -7.24
C VAL A 37 9.27 5.55 -8.60
N GLN A 38 8.75 6.16 -9.66
CA GLN A 38 9.14 5.84 -11.03
C GLN A 38 10.55 6.37 -11.28
N ASN A 39 11.45 5.47 -11.68
CA ASN A 39 12.84 5.76 -12.04
C ASN A 39 13.23 4.97 -13.29
N ALA A 40 14.47 5.13 -13.76
CA ALA A 40 14.97 4.46 -14.97
C ALA A 40 14.86 2.93 -14.92
N SER A 41 14.78 2.33 -13.73
CA SER A 41 14.66 0.88 -13.54
C SER A 41 13.19 0.39 -13.44
N ARG A 42 12.20 1.28 -13.43
CA ARG A 42 10.75 0.96 -13.33
C ARG A 42 9.94 1.69 -14.41
N THR A 43 10.48 1.81 -15.62
CA THR A 43 9.82 2.55 -16.73
C THR A 43 8.61 1.82 -17.31
N ASP A 44 8.51 0.52 -17.10
CA ASP A 44 7.44 -0.38 -17.57
C ASP A 44 6.24 -0.46 -16.61
N GLN A 45 6.39 -0.01 -15.36
CA GLN A 45 5.30 -0.01 -14.39
C GLN A 45 4.36 1.16 -14.65
N PHE A 46 3.16 0.84 -15.14
CA PHE A 46 2.06 1.79 -15.23
C PHE A 46 1.52 2.09 -13.84
N GLY A 47 1.35 3.37 -13.54
CA GLY A 47 0.75 3.84 -12.30
C GLY A 47 0.01 5.15 -12.50
N PHE A 48 -0.99 5.38 -11.67
CA PHE A 48 -1.81 6.58 -11.65
C PHE A 48 -0.99 7.78 -11.19
N ALA A 49 -1.38 8.97 -11.65
CA ALA A 49 -0.66 10.20 -11.32
C ALA A 49 -1.02 10.71 -9.91
N SER A 50 -2.21 10.37 -9.40
CA SER A 50 -2.66 10.73 -8.06
C SER A 50 -3.19 9.54 -7.28
N LEU A 51 -3.19 9.69 -5.95
CA LEU A 51 -3.71 8.70 -5.03
C LEU A 51 -5.24 8.55 -5.20
N GLU A 52 -5.94 9.67 -5.38
CA GLU A 52 -7.38 9.70 -5.62
C GLU A 52 -7.77 8.97 -6.90
N GLU A 53 -7.07 9.21 -8.01
CA GLU A 53 -7.31 8.52 -9.29
C GLU A 53 -7.15 7.00 -9.12
N CYS A 54 -6.09 6.57 -8.43
CA CYS A 54 -5.89 5.16 -8.13
C CYS A 54 -7.06 4.57 -7.34
N PHE A 55 -7.56 5.25 -6.30
CA PHE A 55 -8.69 4.75 -5.52
C PHE A 55 -10.00 4.72 -6.32
N GLN A 56 -10.23 5.70 -7.20
CA GLN A 56 -11.41 5.70 -8.07
C GLN A 56 -11.42 4.49 -8.99
N VAL A 57 -10.27 4.15 -9.58
CA VAL A 57 -10.15 2.96 -10.44
C VAL A 57 -10.16 1.67 -9.62
N ALA A 58 -9.49 1.63 -8.46
CA ALA A 58 -9.50 0.46 -7.60
C ALA A 58 -10.93 0.06 -7.21
N LYS A 59 -11.77 1.04 -6.85
CA LYS A 59 -13.19 0.82 -6.51
C LYS A 59 -13.98 0.15 -7.64
N THR A 60 -13.70 0.47 -8.90
CA THR A 60 -14.39 -0.17 -10.04
C THR A 60 -13.83 -1.55 -10.39
N MET A 61 -12.56 -1.80 -10.10
CA MET A 61 -11.91 -3.09 -10.35
C MET A 61 -12.27 -4.14 -9.28
N THR A 62 -12.52 -3.72 -8.03
CA THR A 62 -12.92 -4.60 -6.94
C THR A 62 -14.44 -4.81 -6.90
N MET A 63 -15.02 -5.34 -7.98
CA MET A 63 -16.47 -5.67 -8.04
C MET A 63 -16.92 -6.78 -7.07
N GLY A 64 -15.99 -7.37 -6.31
CA GLY A 64 -16.29 -8.40 -5.31
C GLY A 64 -15.37 -8.31 -4.11
N GLY A 65 -15.08 -7.07 -3.64
CA GLY A 65 -14.17 -6.70 -2.55
C GLY A 65 -13.69 -7.86 -1.68
N LYS A 66 -12.37 -8.07 -1.60
CA LYS A 66 -11.82 -9.16 -0.80
C LYS A 66 -12.33 -9.06 0.63
N ILE A 67 -12.96 -10.14 1.09
CA ILE A 67 -13.51 -10.22 2.45
C ILE A 67 -12.38 -10.13 3.49
N CYS A 68 -11.22 -10.70 3.18
CA CYS A 68 -10.02 -10.63 4.02
C CYS A 68 -8.98 -9.69 3.42
N THR A 69 -8.23 -9.06 4.32
CA THR A 69 -7.10 -8.20 4.00
C THR A 69 -5.76 -8.95 4.09
N GLY A 70 -4.82 -8.54 3.25
CA GLY A 70 -3.42 -8.98 3.23
C GLY A 70 -3.17 -10.15 2.29
N PRO A 71 -1.92 -10.65 2.25
CA PRO A 71 -1.56 -11.81 1.46
C PRO A 71 -2.43 -13.01 1.84
N PHE A 72 -2.84 -13.79 0.84
CA PHE A 72 -3.66 -14.98 1.06
C PHE A 72 -2.88 -16.07 1.78
N ASP A 73 -3.42 -16.61 2.86
CA ASP A 73 -2.77 -17.64 3.70
C ASP A 73 -3.47 -19.02 3.65
N ASN A 74 -4.34 -19.25 2.65
CA ASN A 74 -4.94 -20.55 2.31
C ASN A 74 -5.66 -21.27 3.48
N VAL A 75 -6.13 -20.54 4.50
CA VAL A 75 -6.82 -21.17 5.64
C VAL A 75 -8.28 -21.47 5.31
N VAL A 76 -8.59 -22.75 5.15
CA VAL A 76 -9.95 -23.24 4.92
C VAL A 76 -10.68 -23.40 6.26
N PRO A 77 -11.89 -22.82 6.41
CA PRO A 77 -12.70 -23.02 7.62
C PRO A 77 -13.11 -24.48 7.80
N LYS A 78 -13.27 -24.91 9.06
CA LYS A 78 -13.69 -26.28 9.40
C LYS A 78 -15.11 -26.31 9.99
N PRO A 79 -16.00 -27.20 9.53
CA PRO A 79 -17.33 -27.36 10.12
C PRO A 79 -17.27 -27.78 11.59
N LYS A 80 -18.11 -27.17 12.44
CA LYS A 80 -18.21 -27.49 13.88
C LYS A 80 -18.73 -28.90 14.14
N LYS A 81 -19.61 -29.40 13.27
CA LYS A 81 -20.32 -30.68 13.47
C LYS A 81 -19.69 -31.86 12.72
N GLY A 82 -18.45 -31.72 12.23
CA GLY A 82 -17.79 -32.77 11.45
C GLY A 82 -18.47 -33.12 10.12
N SER A 83 -19.40 -32.27 9.67
CA SER A 83 -20.02 -32.40 8.35
C SER A 83 -19.04 -31.96 7.26
N ASP A 84 -19.39 -32.24 6.00
CA ASP A 84 -18.68 -31.66 4.87
C ASP A 84 -18.84 -30.13 4.81
N LEU A 85 -17.91 -29.49 4.10
CA LEU A 85 -17.94 -28.05 3.85
C LEU A 85 -18.95 -27.75 2.74
N HIS A 86 -19.91 -26.87 3.00
CA HIS A 86 -20.92 -26.45 2.04
C HIS A 86 -20.90 -24.92 1.85
N PRO A 87 -21.09 -24.41 0.62
CA PRO A 87 -21.05 -22.97 0.34
C PRO A 87 -22.05 -22.12 1.14
N GLY A 88 -23.15 -22.72 1.60
CA GLY A 88 -24.16 -22.04 2.41
C GLY A 88 -23.85 -21.95 3.91
N GLN A 89 -22.74 -22.56 4.37
CA GLN A 89 -22.39 -22.53 5.78
C GLN A 89 -21.96 -21.14 6.23
N THR A 90 -22.42 -20.78 7.42
CA THR A 90 -22.13 -19.48 8.03
C THR A 90 -21.00 -19.57 9.05
N CYS A 91 -20.48 -18.43 9.49
CA CYS A 91 -19.54 -18.39 10.62
C CYS A 91 -20.08 -18.99 11.93
N ALA A 92 -21.41 -19.12 12.08
CA ALA A 92 -21.99 -19.83 13.23
C ALA A 92 -21.71 -21.34 13.20
N GLU A 93 -21.53 -21.91 12.01
CA GLU A 93 -21.38 -23.36 11.77
C GLU A 93 -19.92 -23.77 11.51
N LEU A 94 -19.03 -22.79 11.34
CA LEU A 94 -17.63 -22.98 10.98
C LEU A 94 -16.69 -22.55 12.11
N THR A 95 -15.48 -23.09 12.09
CA THR A 95 -14.38 -22.75 12.98
C THR A 95 -13.16 -22.34 12.17
N CYS A 96 -12.49 -21.29 12.66
CA CYS A 96 -11.19 -20.85 12.18
C CYS A 96 -10.16 -21.07 13.30
N PRO A 97 -8.85 -21.14 12.99
CA PRO A 97 -7.81 -21.18 14.01
C PRO A 97 -7.88 -19.93 14.91
N GLU A 98 -8.47 -20.05 16.10
CA GLU A 98 -8.86 -18.89 16.93
C GLU A 98 -7.70 -17.96 17.29
N LYS A 99 -6.48 -18.49 17.39
CA LYS A 99 -5.28 -17.72 17.74
C LYS A 99 -4.83 -16.78 16.63
N THR A 100 -5.02 -17.15 15.37
CA THR A 100 -4.45 -16.43 14.21
C THR A 100 -5.52 -15.87 13.28
N HIS A 101 -6.71 -16.48 13.26
CA HIS A 101 -7.78 -16.16 12.34
C HIS A 101 -9.11 -15.92 13.07
N HIS A 102 -10.01 -15.22 12.40
CA HIS A 102 -11.42 -15.14 12.78
C HIS A 102 -12.27 -15.38 11.53
N CYS A 103 -13.51 -15.81 11.73
CA CYS A 103 -14.44 -16.03 10.63
C CYS A 103 -15.10 -14.71 10.23
N VAL A 104 -15.12 -14.42 8.93
CA VAL A 104 -15.84 -13.29 8.35
C VAL A 104 -16.86 -13.81 7.36
N GLN A 105 -18.08 -13.28 7.47
CA GLN A 105 -19.20 -13.66 6.62
C GLN A 105 -19.28 -12.73 5.40
N GLY A 106 -19.02 -13.26 4.20
CA GLY A 106 -19.39 -12.63 2.93
C GLY A 106 -20.39 -13.48 2.15
N MET A 107 -20.24 -13.57 0.82
CA MET A 107 -21.00 -14.55 0.01
C MET A 107 -20.73 -15.98 0.47
N VAL A 108 -19.50 -16.25 0.90
CA VAL A 108 -19.07 -17.45 1.60
C VAL A 108 -18.37 -17.03 2.89
N ALA A 109 -18.43 -17.87 3.91
CA ALA A 109 -17.69 -17.66 5.14
C ALA A 109 -16.21 -18.02 4.92
N VAL A 110 -15.30 -17.16 5.35
CA VAL A 110 -13.85 -17.32 5.18
C VAL A 110 -13.12 -17.03 6.49
N CYS A 111 -11.92 -17.60 6.65
CA CYS A 111 -11.05 -17.29 7.78
C CYS A 111 -10.10 -16.15 7.41
N CYS A 112 -10.21 -15.01 8.09
CA CYS A 112 -9.33 -13.85 7.89
C CYS A 112 -8.26 -13.77 8.98
N ASN A 113 -7.04 -13.45 8.57
CA ASN A 113 -5.89 -13.34 9.44
C ASN A 113 -5.95 -12.06 10.29
N LYS A 114 -5.96 -12.22 11.61
CA LYS A 114 -6.03 -11.12 12.58
C LYS A 114 -4.80 -10.21 12.51
N GLU A 115 -3.62 -10.76 12.22
CA GLU A 115 -2.39 -9.98 12.12
C GLU A 115 -2.45 -9.05 10.90
N ASN A 116 -2.93 -9.54 9.75
CA ASN A 116 -3.01 -8.73 8.53
C ASN A 116 -3.93 -7.52 8.72
N GLU A 117 -5.08 -7.68 9.38
CA GLU A 117 -5.98 -6.56 9.66
C GLU A 117 -5.31 -5.49 10.51
N LYS A 118 -4.61 -5.90 11.57
CA LYS A 118 -3.82 -4.99 12.40
C LYS A 118 -2.72 -4.29 11.60
N LEU A 119 -2.03 -5.01 10.71
CA LEU A 119 -0.98 -4.44 9.86
C LEU A 119 -1.55 -3.45 8.84
N LYS A 120 -2.73 -3.71 8.27
CA LYS A 120 -3.47 -2.76 7.42
C LYS A 120 -3.90 -1.54 8.20
N GLU A 121 -4.47 -1.72 9.39
CA GLU A 121 -4.90 -0.60 10.24
C GLU A 121 -3.72 0.32 10.55
N GLN A 122 -2.60 -0.24 11.01
CA GLN A 122 -1.36 0.52 11.20
C GLN A 122 -0.90 1.18 9.89
N GLY A 123 -0.96 0.43 8.80
CA GLY A 123 -0.52 0.77 7.46
C GLY A 123 -1.41 1.72 6.67
N LEU A 124 -2.65 2.01 7.12
CA LEU A 124 -3.59 2.90 6.43
C LEU A 124 -4.32 3.91 7.35
N SER A 125 -4.12 3.84 8.67
CA SER A 125 -4.56 4.87 9.62
C SER A 125 -4.11 6.29 9.26
N ASP A 126 -4.92 7.28 9.64
CA ASP A 126 -4.63 8.72 9.59
C ASP A 126 -3.57 9.19 10.59
N LYS A 127 -3.13 8.29 11.46
CA LYS A 127 -2.08 8.52 12.45
C LYS A 127 -0.87 7.63 12.18
N CYS A 128 0.28 8.18 12.52
CA CYS A 128 1.54 7.48 12.54
C CYS A 128 1.82 6.89 13.94
N PRO A 129 2.76 5.94 14.06
CA PRO A 129 3.11 5.33 15.36
C PRO A 129 3.58 6.34 16.42
N ASN A 130 4.13 7.47 16.00
CA ASN A 130 4.51 8.59 16.88
C ASN A 130 3.30 9.48 17.30
N GLY A 131 2.10 9.16 16.83
CA GLY A 131 0.88 9.94 17.02
C GLY A 131 0.78 11.21 16.18
N ALA A 132 1.73 11.47 15.27
CA ALA A 132 1.61 12.54 14.29
C ALA A 132 0.60 12.17 13.20
N LYS A 133 0.15 13.18 12.44
CA LYS A 133 -0.73 12.95 11.29
C LYS A 133 0.04 12.26 10.15
N ALA A 134 -0.60 11.27 9.53
CA ALA A 134 -0.12 10.66 8.30
C ALA A 134 -0.47 11.53 7.09
N ALA A 135 0.42 11.58 6.10
CA ALA A 135 0.12 12.15 4.79
C ALA A 135 -0.94 11.31 4.09
N GLY A 136 -1.78 11.94 3.28
CA GLY A 136 -2.86 11.27 2.58
C GLY A 136 -3.88 12.26 2.02
N VAL A 137 -4.95 11.71 1.48
CA VAL A 137 -6.02 12.44 0.79
C VAL A 137 -7.35 12.17 1.48
N GLY A 138 -8.29 13.10 1.41
CA GLY A 138 -9.57 13.00 2.13
C GLY A 138 -9.48 13.31 3.63
N LYS A 139 -10.57 13.04 4.37
CA LYS A 139 -10.73 13.33 5.80
C LYS A 139 -11.68 12.32 6.46
N GLY A 140 -11.47 12.05 7.76
CA GLY A 140 -12.34 11.18 8.54
C GLY A 140 -12.40 9.78 7.96
N LYS A 141 -13.62 9.27 7.70
CA LYS A 141 -13.83 7.93 7.14
C LYS A 141 -13.41 7.80 5.67
N GLU A 142 -13.32 8.91 4.95
CA GLU A 142 -12.85 8.97 3.56
C GLU A 142 -11.35 9.27 3.46
N PHE A 143 -10.62 9.21 4.59
CA PHE A 143 -9.17 9.41 4.57
C PHE A 143 -8.48 8.19 3.98
N HIS A 144 -7.61 8.45 3.02
CA HIS A 144 -6.73 7.47 2.41
C HIS A 144 -5.27 7.86 2.64
N ALA A 145 -4.55 7.05 3.41
CA ALA A 145 -3.13 7.30 3.68
C ALA A 145 -2.28 7.19 2.41
N LEU A 146 -1.31 8.09 2.29
CA LEU A 146 -0.19 7.92 1.37
C LEU A 146 0.71 6.81 1.92
N ALA A 147 0.61 5.62 1.34
CA ALA A 147 1.34 4.44 1.76
C ALA A 147 2.16 3.85 0.61
N GLY A 148 3.33 3.31 0.92
CA GLY A 148 4.19 2.54 0.00
C GLY A 148 4.60 1.23 0.65
N LYS A 149 5.23 0.31 -0.10
CA LYS A 149 5.76 -0.93 0.51
C LYS A 149 6.93 -0.62 1.42
N THR A 150 7.81 0.26 0.96
CA THR A 150 9.02 0.69 1.64
C THR A 150 9.15 2.21 1.62
N CYS A 151 10.05 2.76 2.43
CA CYS A 151 10.33 4.20 2.38
C CYS A 151 10.92 4.69 1.07
N ASP A 152 11.58 3.81 0.31
CA ASP A 152 12.13 4.16 -1.01
C ASP A 152 11.03 4.33 -2.06
N ASP A 153 9.83 3.82 -1.78
CA ASP A 153 8.66 3.96 -2.64
C ASP A 153 7.91 5.29 -2.40
N LEU A 154 8.37 6.13 -1.45
CA LEU A 154 7.66 7.34 -1.01
C LEU A 154 8.49 8.63 -1.18
N ILE A 155 7.81 9.66 -1.66
CA ILE A 155 8.24 11.05 -1.68
C ILE A 155 7.38 11.81 -0.66
N CYS A 156 7.96 12.11 0.49
CA CYS A 156 7.28 12.82 1.57
C CYS A 156 7.37 14.34 1.44
N GLY A 157 6.41 15.05 2.03
CA GLY A 157 6.44 16.51 2.08
C GLY A 157 7.60 17.05 2.93
N LYS A 158 7.91 18.35 2.79
CA LYS A 158 9.04 19.00 3.49
C LYS A 158 9.02 18.84 5.02
N SER A 159 7.83 18.78 5.61
CA SER A 159 7.63 18.65 7.07
C SER A 159 7.27 17.23 7.50
N GLU A 160 7.50 16.25 6.64
CA GLU A 160 7.17 14.86 6.86
C GLU A 160 8.44 14.01 6.73
N LYS A 161 8.45 12.89 7.43
CA LYS A 161 9.48 11.86 7.31
C LYS A 161 8.82 10.53 7.00
N CYS A 162 9.46 9.72 6.18
CA CYS A 162 9.00 8.37 5.99
C CYS A 162 9.25 7.52 7.24
N ILE A 163 8.26 6.71 7.61
CA ILE A 163 8.35 5.69 8.66
C ILE A 163 7.94 4.36 8.05
N GLN A 164 8.80 3.35 8.17
CA GLN A 164 8.40 1.96 7.93
C GLN A 164 7.52 1.51 9.11
N VAL A 165 6.21 1.47 8.89
CA VAL A 165 5.22 1.20 9.95
C VAL A 165 5.23 -0.28 10.32
N ASN A 166 5.35 -1.15 9.33
CA ASN A 166 5.50 -2.60 9.50
C ASN A 166 6.08 -3.24 8.24
N LYS A 167 6.10 -4.58 8.17
CA LYS A 167 6.67 -5.36 7.05
C LYS A 167 6.04 -5.11 5.67
N PHE A 168 4.85 -4.51 5.60
CA PHE A 168 4.13 -4.28 4.34
C PHE A 168 3.88 -2.81 4.02
N PHE A 169 4.02 -1.92 5.00
CA PHE A 169 3.63 -0.52 4.87
C PHE A 169 4.71 0.42 5.38
N ALA A 170 5.00 1.41 4.55
CA ALA A 170 5.65 2.65 4.91
C ALA A 170 4.67 3.81 4.69
N LYS A 171 4.83 4.91 5.44
CA LYS A 171 4.04 6.13 5.31
C LYS A 171 4.87 7.38 5.51
N CYS A 172 4.43 8.48 4.92
CA CYS A 172 4.90 9.81 5.28
C CYS A 172 4.18 10.33 6.52
N CYS A 173 4.94 10.74 7.52
CA CYS A 173 4.46 11.13 8.84
C CYS A 173 4.95 12.52 9.20
N GLY A 174 4.07 13.37 9.72
CA GLY A 174 4.46 14.70 10.19
C GLY A 174 5.57 14.62 11.26
N ALA A 175 6.48 15.60 11.23
CA ALA A 175 7.37 15.86 12.36
C ALA A 175 6.52 16.24 13.58
N LYS A 176 6.82 15.65 14.72
CA LYS A 176 6.18 15.96 16.00
C LYS A 176 7.18 16.68 16.89
#